data_AF-A0A9C7RPZ3-F1
#
_entry.id   AF-A0A9C7RPZ3-F1
#
_cell.length_a   1.000
_cell.length_b   1.000
_cell.length_c   1.000
_cell.angle_alpha   90.00
_cell.angle_beta   90.00
_cell.angle_gamma   90.00
#
_symmetry.space_group_name_H-M   'P 1'
#
loop_
_entity.id
_entity.type
_entity.pdbx_description
1 polymer ?
#
loop_
_entity_poly.entity_id
_entity_poly.type
_entity_poly.pdbx_seq_one_letter_code
_entity_poly.pdbx_strand_id
1 'polypeptide(L)'
;LYTGKGYIDHNMVHRDVLAISIFDKKWVLKKKGFFKIVHEDETYIPKSNKDSAFVCLEGGKGILLTRPHIEDIMMGWRCEASLEELIIPLESLEPVFPFEEWETKTGWSTNTVKVGEGEYLVGWHAVLKKDLSYRNGLAIVDEKGHLLGTTDYILEPEGLAEEYGDRALVIFGNGLLMYEDFLIWIGGVGDYAIGVFIAKKEKVMQHMKDV
;
A
#
# COMPACT_ATOMS: atom_id res chain seq x y z
N LEU A 1 10.05 0.50 4.45
CA LEU A 1 9.41 -0.42 3.48
C LEU A 1 9.39 0.29 2.13
N TYR A 2 9.71 -0.37 1.03
CA TYR A 2 9.72 0.24 -0.30
C TYR A 2 9.61 -0.85 -1.39
N THR A 3 9.27 -0.45 -2.62
CA THR A 3 9.34 -1.34 -3.78
C THR A 3 10.76 -1.37 -4.32
N GLY A 4 11.42 -2.53 -4.22
CA GLY A 4 12.65 -2.80 -4.96
C GLY A 4 12.31 -3.23 -6.38
N LYS A 5 13.07 -2.77 -7.37
CA LYS A 5 12.87 -3.12 -8.79
C LYS A 5 14.18 -3.57 -9.41
N GLY A 6 14.20 -4.74 -10.04
CA GLY A 6 15.39 -5.26 -10.69
C GLY A 6 15.38 -6.77 -10.94
N TYR A 7 16.57 -7.31 -11.22
CA TYR A 7 16.78 -8.74 -11.46
C TYR A 7 17.15 -9.45 -10.16
N ILE A 8 16.49 -10.57 -9.85
CA ILE A 8 16.61 -11.25 -8.55
C ILE A 8 17.51 -12.48 -8.60
N ASP A 9 17.93 -12.89 -9.80
CA ASP A 9 18.84 -14.01 -10.02
C ASP A 9 19.56 -13.91 -11.39
N HIS A 10 20.35 -14.95 -11.71
CA HIS A 10 21.07 -15.08 -12.98
C HIS A 10 20.15 -15.39 -14.17
N ASN A 11 18.86 -15.67 -13.94
CA ASN A 11 17.89 -15.96 -15.00
C ASN A 11 17.32 -14.67 -15.60
N MET A 12 17.78 -13.49 -15.16
CA MET A 12 17.38 -12.19 -15.70
C MET A 12 15.86 -11.96 -15.64
N VAL A 13 15.16 -12.56 -14.67
CA VAL A 13 13.74 -12.30 -14.47
C VAL A 13 13.59 -11.00 -13.67
N HIS A 14 13.14 -9.96 -14.37
CA HIS A 14 12.85 -8.67 -13.78
C HIS A 14 11.61 -8.77 -12.87
N ARG A 15 11.75 -8.34 -11.62
CA ARG A 15 10.68 -8.39 -10.61
C ARG A 15 10.60 -7.09 -9.84
N ASP A 16 9.42 -6.86 -9.30
CA ASP A 16 9.17 -5.83 -8.30
C ASP A 16 8.96 -6.51 -6.95
N VAL A 17 9.77 -6.19 -5.95
CA VAL A 17 9.73 -6.85 -4.64
C VAL A 17 9.41 -5.91 -3.51
N LEU A 18 8.70 -6.45 -2.51
CA LEU A 18 8.47 -5.77 -1.25
C LEU A 18 9.77 -5.80 -0.44
N ALA A 19 10.47 -4.67 -0.43
CA ALA A 19 11.79 -4.54 0.18
C ALA A 19 11.77 -3.72 1.46
N ILE A 20 12.75 -3.96 2.32
CA ILE A 20 12.93 -3.23 3.57
C ILE A 20 14.41 -2.96 3.84
N SER A 21 14.66 -1.82 4.48
CA SER A 21 15.93 -1.47 5.09
C SER A 21 15.67 -1.10 6.55
N ILE A 22 16.39 -1.75 7.46
CA ILE A 22 16.28 -1.58 8.91
C ILE A 22 17.55 -0.89 9.38
N PHE A 23 17.39 0.26 10.02
CA PHE A 23 18.48 1.07 10.55
C PHE A 23 18.42 1.10 12.07
N ASP A 24 19.55 1.27 12.73
CA ASP A 24 19.55 1.61 14.16
C ASP A 24 19.26 3.11 14.38
N LYS A 25 19.20 3.52 15.65
CA LYS A 25 18.96 4.92 16.05
C LYS A 25 20.04 5.90 15.56
N LYS A 26 21.19 5.41 15.09
CA LYS A 26 22.28 6.21 14.51
C LYS A 26 22.26 6.18 12.98
N TRP A 27 21.18 5.69 12.38
CA TRP A 27 21.02 5.53 10.92
C TRP A 27 22.05 4.57 10.30
N VAL A 28 22.62 3.66 11.08
CA VAL A 28 23.49 2.60 10.54
C VAL A 28 22.60 1.46 10.04
N LEU A 29 22.76 1.09 8.78
CA LEU A 29 22.04 -0.03 8.17
C LEU A 29 22.38 -1.33 8.90
N LYS A 30 21.37 -1.99 9.49
CA LYS A 30 21.50 -3.29 10.15
C LYS A 30 21.10 -4.44 9.24
N LYS A 31 20.06 -4.23 8.44
CA LYS A 31 19.52 -5.27 7.56
C LYS A 31 18.89 -4.64 6.33
N LYS A 32 19.08 -5.27 5.18
CA LYS A 32 18.41 -4.93 3.93
C LYS A 32 18.06 -6.21 3.19
N GLY A 33 16.86 -6.26 2.63
CA GLY A 33 16.40 -7.41 1.86
C GLY A 33 14.97 -7.21 1.38
N PHE A 34 14.34 -8.29 0.96
CA PHE A 34 12.95 -8.29 0.52
C PHE A 34 12.20 -9.50 1.07
N PHE A 35 10.89 -9.35 1.22
CA PHE A 35 10.03 -10.38 1.74
C PHE A 35 9.79 -11.49 0.71
N LYS A 36 9.73 -12.73 1.19
CA LYS A 36 9.34 -13.90 0.41
C LYS A 36 8.14 -14.56 1.06
N ILE A 37 7.26 -15.16 0.26
CA ILE A 37 6.15 -15.96 0.77
C ILE A 37 6.69 -17.37 1.02
N VAL A 38 6.37 -17.96 2.16
CA VAL A 38 6.86 -19.29 2.54
C VAL A 38 5.71 -20.21 2.91
N HIS A 39 5.83 -21.48 2.53
CA HIS A 39 4.92 -22.55 2.92
C HIS A 39 5.75 -23.83 3.05
N GLU A 40 5.78 -24.42 4.24
CA GLU A 40 6.67 -25.54 4.55
C GLU A 40 8.14 -25.23 4.17
N ASP A 41 8.76 -26.01 3.30
CA ASP A 41 10.12 -25.81 2.80
C ASP A 41 10.18 -25.04 1.47
N GLU A 42 9.04 -24.60 0.95
CA GLU A 42 8.94 -23.88 -0.31
C GLU A 42 8.94 -22.36 -0.12
N THR A 43 9.55 -21.68 -1.10
CA THR A 43 9.62 -20.22 -1.12
C THR A 43 9.11 -19.70 -2.45
N TYR A 44 8.16 -18.76 -2.36
CA TYR A 44 7.58 -18.09 -3.50
C TYR A 44 7.89 -16.59 -3.47
N ILE A 45 8.32 -16.07 -4.63
CA ILE A 45 8.49 -14.63 -4.86
C ILE A 45 7.48 -14.26 -5.96
N PRO A 46 6.49 -13.41 -5.67
CA PRO A 46 5.56 -12.91 -6.68
C PRO A 46 6.27 -12.21 -7.83
N LYS A 47 5.63 -12.13 -9.00
CA LYS A 47 6.14 -11.33 -10.13
C LYS A 47 6.29 -9.85 -9.74
N SER A 48 5.33 -9.38 -8.95
CA SER A 48 5.31 -8.05 -8.35
C SER A 48 4.75 -8.18 -6.94
N ASN A 49 5.38 -7.55 -5.95
CA ASN A 49 4.77 -7.26 -4.65
C ASN A 49 5.07 -5.81 -4.29
N LYS A 50 4.06 -4.96 -4.40
CA LYS A 50 4.13 -3.50 -4.18
C LYS A 50 3.01 -3.09 -3.24
N ASP A 51 2.87 -1.77 -3.09
CA ASP A 51 1.65 -1.17 -2.54
C ASP A 51 1.38 -1.76 -1.16
N SER A 52 2.31 -1.49 -0.23
CA SER A 52 2.35 -2.15 1.08
C SER A 52 2.58 -1.15 2.19
N ALA A 53 2.00 -1.44 3.35
CA ALA A 53 2.13 -0.64 4.55
C ALA A 53 2.17 -1.54 5.79
N PHE A 54 2.95 -1.15 6.80
CA PHE A 54 2.81 -1.76 8.12
C PHE A 54 1.61 -1.16 8.83
N VAL A 55 0.81 -2.01 9.48
CA VAL A 55 -0.24 -1.59 10.43
C VAL A 55 0.36 -1.48 11.82
N CYS A 56 1.00 -2.56 12.28
CA CYS A 56 1.69 -2.62 13.56
C CYS A 56 3.03 -3.36 13.43
N LEU A 57 3.95 -3.04 14.33
CA LEU A 57 5.29 -3.63 14.43
C LEU A 57 5.58 -3.94 15.89
N GLU A 58 5.74 -5.21 16.24
CA GLU A 58 6.04 -5.64 17.60
C GLU A 58 6.98 -6.86 17.60
N GLY A 59 8.02 -6.82 18.43
CA GLY A 59 8.88 -7.98 18.68
C GLY A 59 9.54 -8.59 17.44
N GLY A 60 9.87 -7.78 16.42
CA GLY A 60 10.45 -8.29 15.17
C GLY A 60 9.43 -8.92 14.20
N LYS A 61 8.14 -8.83 14.53
CA LYS A 61 7.03 -9.19 13.66
C LYS A 61 6.24 -7.94 13.26
N GLY A 62 5.45 -8.05 12.20
CA GLY A 62 4.57 -6.99 11.77
C GLY A 62 3.32 -7.51 11.10
N ILE A 63 2.24 -6.74 11.23
CA ILE A 63 1.06 -6.87 10.38
C ILE A 63 1.26 -5.97 9.16
N LEU A 64 1.18 -6.57 7.99
CA LEU A 64 1.41 -5.93 6.70
C LEU A 64 0.13 -5.93 5.88
N LEU A 65 -0.21 -4.77 5.36
CA LEU A 65 -1.01 -4.63 4.16
C LEU A 65 -0.06 -4.78 2.96
N THR A 66 -0.45 -5.57 1.96
CA THR A 66 0.41 -5.86 0.80
C THR A 66 -0.40 -6.19 -0.45
N ARG A 67 0.24 -6.10 -1.63
CA ARG A 67 -0.40 -6.39 -2.93
C ARG A 67 0.50 -7.30 -3.78
N PRO A 68 0.59 -8.60 -3.45
CA PRO A 68 1.25 -9.57 -4.31
C PRO A 68 0.47 -9.71 -5.63
N HIS A 69 1.19 -9.92 -6.71
CA HIS A 69 0.65 -10.32 -8.00
C HIS A 69 0.70 -11.85 -8.08
N ILE A 70 -0.46 -12.48 -7.85
CA ILE A 70 -0.65 -13.92 -7.87
C ILE A 70 -1.51 -14.23 -9.09
N GLU A 71 -0.96 -14.98 -10.03
CA GLU A 71 -1.56 -15.17 -11.36
C GLU A 71 -1.89 -13.83 -12.01
N ASP A 72 -3.16 -13.54 -12.29
CA ASP A 72 -3.65 -12.26 -12.83
C ASP A 72 -4.36 -11.39 -11.77
N ILE A 73 -4.27 -11.78 -10.49
CA ILE A 73 -4.96 -11.10 -9.39
C ILE A 73 -4.04 -10.07 -8.75
N MET A 74 -4.50 -8.81 -8.76
CA MET A 74 -3.80 -7.66 -8.17
C MET A 74 -4.79 -6.86 -7.30
N MET A 75 -4.94 -7.29 -6.05
CA MET A 75 -5.84 -6.69 -5.07
C MET A 75 -5.17 -6.61 -3.70
N GLY A 76 -5.74 -5.88 -2.74
CA GLY A 76 -5.14 -5.71 -1.41
C GLY A 76 -5.30 -6.93 -0.50
N TRP A 77 -4.21 -7.29 0.17
CA TRP A 77 -4.13 -8.39 1.15
C TRP A 77 -3.61 -7.86 2.48
N ARG A 78 -3.86 -8.62 3.54
CA ARG A 78 -3.18 -8.52 4.82
C ARG A 78 -2.35 -9.78 5.08
N CYS A 79 -1.30 -9.67 5.88
CA CYS A 79 -0.50 -10.80 6.33
C CYS A 79 0.30 -10.51 7.60
N GLU A 80 0.74 -11.57 8.27
CA GLU A 80 1.83 -11.50 9.24
C GLU A 80 3.17 -11.56 8.52
N ALA A 81 4.18 -10.86 9.05
CA ALA A 81 5.52 -10.90 8.49
C ALA A 81 6.60 -10.91 9.56
N SER A 82 7.64 -11.71 9.32
CA SER A 82 8.86 -11.72 10.14
C SER A 82 9.86 -10.73 9.58
N LEU A 83 10.28 -9.74 10.38
CA LEU A 83 11.36 -8.82 10.03
C LEU A 83 12.75 -9.48 10.19
N GLU A 84 12.85 -10.49 11.05
CA GLU A 84 14.08 -11.22 11.31
C GLU A 84 14.44 -12.21 10.21
N GLU A 85 13.44 -12.77 9.53
CA GLU A 85 13.66 -13.70 8.40
C GLU A 85 13.29 -13.07 7.04
N LEU A 86 12.54 -11.96 7.04
CA LEU A 86 11.95 -11.37 5.82
C LEU A 86 11.05 -12.37 5.09
N ILE A 87 10.14 -12.98 5.83
CA ILE A 87 9.17 -13.95 5.30
C ILE A 87 7.75 -13.52 5.63
N ILE A 88 6.83 -13.96 4.77
CA ILE A 88 5.38 -13.91 4.94
C ILE A 88 4.90 -15.37 4.90
N PRO A 89 4.41 -15.94 6.02
CA PRO A 89 3.79 -17.26 5.99
C PRO A 89 2.55 -17.25 5.10
N LEU A 90 2.44 -18.22 4.18
CA LEU A 90 1.34 -18.31 3.23
C LEU A 90 -0.02 -18.36 3.94
N GLU A 91 -0.09 -19.05 5.07
CA GLU A 91 -1.31 -19.24 5.86
C GLU A 91 -1.81 -17.94 6.51
N SER A 92 -0.94 -16.94 6.63
CA SER A 92 -1.32 -15.62 7.15
C SER A 92 -1.83 -14.67 6.06
N LEU A 93 -1.62 -15.01 4.79
CA LEU A 93 -1.89 -14.15 3.65
C LEU A 93 -3.38 -14.23 3.30
N GLU A 94 -4.11 -13.14 3.57
CA GLU A 94 -5.57 -13.09 3.38
C GLU A 94 -5.96 -11.89 2.51
N PRO A 95 -6.80 -12.08 1.48
CA PRO A 95 -7.30 -10.98 0.68
C PRO A 95 -8.36 -10.18 1.45
N VAL A 96 -8.20 -8.86 1.51
CA VAL A 96 -9.09 -7.99 2.31
C VAL A 96 -9.60 -6.77 1.56
N PHE A 97 -9.07 -6.49 0.37
CA PHE A 97 -9.48 -5.34 -0.43
C PHE A 97 -9.57 -5.74 -1.91
N PRO A 98 -10.70 -6.35 -2.33
CA PRO A 98 -10.90 -6.76 -3.72
C PRO A 98 -10.96 -5.54 -4.66
N PHE A 99 -11.10 -5.79 -5.95
CA PHE A 99 -11.41 -4.77 -6.95
C PHE A 99 -12.72 -5.11 -7.66
N GLU A 100 -13.38 -4.10 -8.19
CA GLU A 100 -14.66 -4.21 -8.89
C GLU A 100 -14.48 -4.56 -10.38
N GLU A 101 -15.55 -5.01 -11.06
CA GLU A 101 -15.48 -5.41 -12.47
C GLU A 101 -15.05 -4.26 -13.42
N TRP A 102 -15.24 -3.01 -13.02
CA TRP A 102 -14.79 -1.83 -13.77
C TRP A 102 -13.37 -1.37 -13.42
N GLU A 103 -12.71 -2.03 -12.47
CA GLU A 103 -11.33 -1.79 -12.05
C GLU A 103 -10.39 -2.86 -12.58
N THR A 104 -9.18 -2.48 -12.97
CA THR A 104 -8.14 -3.42 -13.38
C THR A 104 -7.42 -4.03 -12.18
N LYS A 105 -7.31 -3.28 -11.08
CA LYS A 105 -6.62 -3.66 -9.85
C LYS A 105 -6.86 -2.63 -8.74
N THR A 106 -6.62 -3.06 -7.50
CA THR A 106 -6.52 -2.21 -6.31
C THR A 106 -5.16 -2.38 -5.62
N GLY A 107 -4.77 -1.41 -4.79
CA GLY A 107 -3.57 -1.50 -3.97
C GLY A 107 -3.48 -0.44 -2.88
N TRP A 108 -2.68 -0.72 -1.84
CA TRP A 108 -2.43 0.22 -0.74
C TRP A 108 -1.48 1.33 -1.18
N SER A 109 -1.86 2.59 -1.01
CA SER A 109 -1.12 3.74 -1.55
C SER A 109 -0.25 4.45 -0.51
N THR A 110 -0.62 4.48 0.77
CA THR A 110 0.16 5.23 1.79
C THR A 110 0.66 4.35 2.92
N ASN A 111 1.49 4.92 3.82
CA ASN A 111 1.62 4.36 5.17
C ASN A 111 0.27 4.41 5.93
N THR A 112 0.18 3.63 7.00
CA THR A 112 -0.96 3.70 7.93
C THR A 112 -0.77 4.84 8.94
N VAL A 113 -1.89 5.34 9.46
CA VAL A 113 -1.93 6.30 10.57
C VAL A 113 -2.96 5.85 11.58
N LYS A 114 -2.57 5.74 12.85
CA LYS A 114 -3.51 5.40 13.93
C LYS A 114 -4.51 6.53 14.13
N VAL A 115 -5.81 6.23 14.06
CA VAL A 115 -6.90 7.22 14.17
C VAL A 115 -7.83 7.00 15.37
N GLY A 116 -7.72 5.84 16.01
CA GLY A 116 -8.48 5.43 17.19
C GLY A 116 -7.76 4.32 17.96
N GLU A 117 -8.43 3.74 18.95
CA GLU A 117 -7.94 2.53 19.62
C GLU A 117 -8.14 1.33 18.69
N GLY A 118 -7.06 0.65 18.32
CA GLY A 118 -7.10 -0.47 17.36
C GLY A 118 -7.35 -0.09 15.90
N GLU A 119 -7.66 1.17 15.58
CA GLU A 119 -8.04 1.62 14.23
C GLU A 119 -6.93 2.40 13.52
N TYR A 120 -6.68 2.02 12.26
CA TYR A 120 -5.64 2.59 11.41
C TYR A 120 -6.21 3.01 10.07
N LEU A 121 -5.98 4.26 9.68
CA LEU A 121 -6.35 4.79 8.38
C LEU A 121 -5.21 4.57 7.38
N VAL A 122 -5.55 4.18 6.15
CA VAL A 122 -4.59 3.96 5.06
C VAL A 122 -5.20 4.42 3.74
N GLY A 123 -4.40 5.01 2.87
CA GLY A 123 -4.77 5.28 1.49
C GLY A 123 -4.79 4.01 0.66
N TRP A 124 -5.77 3.90 -0.22
CA TRP A 124 -5.81 2.89 -1.27
C TRP A 124 -6.00 3.57 -2.63
N HIS A 125 -5.72 2.83 -3.70
CA HIS A 125 -6.00 3.26 -5.06
C HIS A 125 -6.59 2.13 -5.88
N ALA A 126 -7.35 2.48 -6.91
CA ALA A 126 -7.72 1.60 -8.00
C ALA A 126 -7.31 2.19 -9.35
N VAL A 127 -7.20 1.31 -10.34
CA VAL A 127 -6.99 1.71 -11.74
C VAL A 127 -8.25 1.39 -12.54
N LEU A 128 -8.91 2.39 -13.09
CA LEU A 128 -10.15 2.17 -13.84
C LEU A 128 -9.88 1.59 -15.23
N LYS A 129 -10.71 0.63 -15.67
CA LYS A 129 -10.60 0.03 -17.01
C LYS A 129 -10.91 1.04 -18.13
N LYS A 130 -11.76 2.03 -17.85
CA LYS A 130 -12.29 2.99 -18.84
C LYS A 130 -11.19 3.87 -19.45
N ASP A 131 -10.29 4.38 -18.61
CA ASP A 131 -9.32 5.41 -18.96
C ASP A 131 -7.94 5.20 -18.33
N LEU A 132 -7.75 4.10 -17.60
CA LEU A 132 -6.53 3.78 -16.85
C LEU A 132 -6.19 4.82 -15.77
N SER A 133 -7.17 5.65 -15.36
CA SER A 133 -7.00 6.63 -14.30
C SER A 133 -6.74 5.96 -12.96
N TYR A 134 -5.85 6.58 -12.17
CA TYR A 134 -5.62 6.18 -10.77
C TYR A 134 -6.51 7.03 -9.88
N ARG A 135 -7.45 6.39 -9.22
CA ARG A 135 -8.37 7.01 -8.27
C ARG A 135 -8.10 6.50 -6.87
N ASN A 136 -8.18 7.38 -5.91
CA ASN A 136 -7.73 7.13 -4.54
C ASN A 136 -8.88 7.27 -3.56
N GLY A 137 -8.85 6.42 -2.55
CA GLY A 137 -9.71 6.50 -1.39
C GLY A 137 -8.93 6.24 -0.11
N LEU A 138 -9.66 6.16 1.00
CA LEU A 138 -9.12 5.79 2.30
C LEU A 138 -9.88 4.58 2.84
N ALA A 139 -9.18 3.77 3.60
CA ALA A 139 -9.71 2.61 4.30
C ALA A 139 -9.31 2.68 5.78
N ILE A 140 -10.17 2.20 6.65
CA ILE A 140 -9.85 1.92 8.05
C ILE A 140 -9.64 0.42 8.17
N VAL A 141 -8.54 0.03 8.80
CA VAL A 141 -8.23 -1.35 9.16
C VAL A 141 -8.04 -1.47 10.67
N ASP A 142 -8.32 -2.67 11.20
CA ASP A 142 -7.98 -3.01 12.57
C ASP A 142 -6.46 -3.27 12.72
N GLU A 143 -6.01 -3.52 13.95
CA GLU A 143 -4.61 -3.84 14.28
C GLU A 143 -4.06 -5.12 13.61
N LYS A 144 -4.95 -5.99 13.10
CA LYS A 144 -4.63 -7.22 12.37
C LYS A 144 -4.73 -7.05 10.86
N GLY A 145 -5.07 -5.84 10.39
CA GLY A 145 -5.18 -5.49 8.98
C GLY A 145 -6.51 -5.90 8.33
N HIS A 146 -7.52 -6.26 9.11
CA HIS A 146 -8.87 -6.48 8.56
C HIS A 146 -9.53 -5.15 8.24
N LEU A 147 -10.23 -5.12 7.11
CA LEU A 147 -10.97 -3.94 6.67
C LEU A 147 -12.17 -3.69 7.59
N LEU A 148 -12.26 -2.48 8.15
CA LEU A 148 -13.37 -2.01 8.98
C LEU A 148 -14.30 -1.06 8.21
N GLY A 149 -13.72 -0.27 7.29
CA GLY A 149 -14.47 0.68 6.48
C GLY A 149 -13.68 1.18 5.29
N THR A 150 -14.36 1.67 4.27
CA THR A 150 -13.74 2.35 3.12
C THR A 150 -14.56 3.56 2.68
N THR A 151 -13.88 4.56 2.12
CA THR A 151 -14.54 5.59 1.32
C THR A 151 -14.78 5.07 -0.10
N ASP A 152 -15.62 5.78 -0.87
CA ASP A 152 -15.52 5.72 -2.35
C ASP A 152 -14.21 6.40 -2.81
N TYR A 153 -14.05 6.63 -4.12
CA TYR A 153 -13.00 7.52 -4.59
C TYR A 153 -13.27 8.95 -4.12
N ILE A 154 -12.35 9.50 -3.34
CA ILE A 154 -12.44 10.88 -2.81
C ILE A 154 -11.29 11.76 -3.31
N LEU A 155 -10.32 11.18 -4.03
CA LEU A 155 -9.22 11.88 -4.65
C LEU A 155 -8.94 11.28 -6.03
N GLU A 156 -9.26 12.05 -7.06
CA GLU A 156 -9.03 11.72 -8.47
C GLU A 156 -8.41 12.94 -9.18
N PRO A 157 -7.67 12.73 -10.29
CA PRO A 157 -7.11 13.82 -11.06
C PRO A 157 -8.19 14.80 -11.53
N GLU A 158 -8.06 16.08 -11.19
CA GLU A 158 -8.96 17.14 -11.63
C GLU A 158 -8.18 18.31 -12.28
N GLY A 159 -8.52 18.60 -13.54
CA GLY A 159 -7.96 19.73 -14.26
C GLY A 159 -6.53 19.50 -14.77
N LEU A 160 -6.04 20.45 -15.57
CA LEU A 160 -4.83 20.25 -16.38
C LEU A 160 -3.57 19.92 -15.58
N ALA A 161 -3.45 20.41 -14.35
CA ALA A 161 -2.27 20.16 -13.52
C ALA A 161 -2.19 18.72 -13.01
N GLU A 162 -3.33 18.04 -12.85
CA GLU A 162 -3.40 16.68 -12.32
C GLU A 162 -3.64 15.65 -13.43
N GLU A 163 -4.35 16.05 -14.49
CA GLU A 163 -4.66 15.19 -15.63
C GLU A 163 -3.49 15.01 -16.59
N TYR A 164 -2.52 15.93 -16.62
CA TYR A 164 -1.37 15.91 -17.52
C TYR A 164 -0.05 15.60 -16.80
N GLY A 165 0.86 14.90 -17.48
CA GLY A 165 2.18 14.54 -16.97
C GLY A 165 2.83 13.42 -17.77
N ASP A 166 3.97 12.92 -17.31
CA ASP A 166 4.63 11.71 -17.86
C ASP A 166 3.68 10.50 -17.83
N ARG A 167 2.77 10.48 -16.85
CA ARG A 167 1.67 9.54 -16.76
C ARG A 167 0.34 10.24 -16.51
N ALA A 168 -0.38 10.55 -17.59
CA ALA A 168 -1.68 11.22 -17.53
C ALA A 168 -2.69 10.49 -16.63
N LEU A 169 -3.58 11.26 -15.99
CA LEU A 169 -4.64 10.78 -15.11
C LEU A 169 -4.15 9.94 -13.91
N VAL A 170 -2.97 10.27 -13.36
CA VAL A 170 -2.40 9.56 -12.21
C VAL A 170 -2.19 10.45 -11.00
N ILE A 171 -2.88 10.13 -9.93
CA ILE A 171 -2.53 10.51 -8.56
C ILE A 171 -2.17 9.23 -7.82
N PHE A 172 -0.95 9.13 -7.27
CA PHE A 172 -0.44 7.93 -6.61
C PHE A 172 0.05 8.24 -5.20
N GLY A 173 -0.57 7.64 -4.18
CA GLY A 173 -0.21 7.90 -2.78
C GLY A 173 1.17 7.41 -2.41
N ASN A 174 1.78 8.11 -1.46
CA ASN A 174 3.05 7.71 -0.87
C ASN A 174 3.07 7.90 0.64
N GLY A 175 2.41 8.95 1.14
CA GLY A 175 2.44 9.33 2.54
C GLY A 175 1.07 9.76 3.06
N LEU A 176 0.81 9.42 4.32
CA LEU A 176 -0.35 9.87 5.09
C LEU A 176 0.12 10.30 6.47
N LEU A 177 -0.29 11.47 6.92
CA LEU A 177 -0.08 11.90 8.29
C LEU A 177 -1.25 12.69 8.83
N MET A 178 -1.39 12.66 10.14
CA MET A 178 -2.29 13.53 10.90
C MET A 178 -1.48 14.69 11.46
N TYR A 179 -1.98 15.92 11.26
CA TYR A 179 -1.46 17.13 11.88
C TYR A 179 -2.64 17.93 12.43
N GLU A 180 -2.73 18.04 13.75
CA GLU A 180 -3.92 18.58 14.43
C GLU A 180 -5.20 17.86 13.93
N ASP A 181 -6.20 18.61 13.48
CA ASP A 181 -7.45 18.08 12.94
C ASP A 181 -7.40 17.81 11.42
N PHE A 182 -6.21 17.92 10.81
CA PHE A 182 -6.02 17.72 9.38
C PHE A 182 -5.42 16.36 9.06
N LEU A 183 -5.99 15.73 8.05
CA LEU A 183 -5.39 14.62 7.34
C LEU A 183 -4.63 15.19 6.13
N ILE A 184 -3.34 14.85 6.04
CA ILE A 184 -2.46 15.27 4.95
C ILE A 184 -2.07 14.02 4.17
N TRP A 185 -2.47 13.98 2.89
CA TRP A 185 -2.13 12.93 1.95
C TRP A 185 -1.11 13.46 0.95
N ILE A 186 -0.02 12.73 0.77
CA ILE A 186 1.11 13.13 -0.08
C ILE A 186 1.31 12.05 -1.14
N GLY A 187 1.43 12.46 -2.39
CA GLY A 187 1.58 11.52 -3.50
C GLY A 187 2.10 12.16 -4.78
N GLY A 188 2.49 11.31 -5.72
CA GLY A 188 2.86 11.71 -7.07
C GLY A 188 1.64 12.17 -7.88
N VAL A 189 1.83 13.23 -8.66
CA VAL A 189 0.86 13.75 -9.64
C VAL A 189 1.49 13.63 -11.02
N GLY A 190 0.84 12.86 -11.90
CA GLY A 190 1.23 12.67 -13.29
C GLY A 190 2.65 12.12 -13.51
N ASP A 191 3.25 11.46 -12.51
CA ASP A 191 4.68 11.08 -12.46
C ASP A 191 5.67 12.25 -12.70
N TYR A 192 5.24 13.52 -12.55
CA TYR A 192 6.09 14.71 -12.79
C TYR A 192 6.19 15.65 -11.58
N ALA A 193 5.22 15.60 -10.65
CA ALA A 193 5.17 16.45 -9.48
C ALA A 193 4.78 15.67 -8.21
N ILE A 194 4.94 16.32 -7.06
CA ILE A 194 4.45 15.84 -5.77
C ILE A 194 3.30 16.74 -5.34
N GLY A 195 2.13 16.16 -5.09
CA GLY A 195 0.96 16.83 -4.54
C GLY A 195 0.88 16.68 -3.03
N VAL A 196 0.36 17.71 -2.37
CA VAL A 196 0.03 17.72 -0.94
C VAL A 196 -1.43 18.08 -0.80
N PHE A 197 -2.25 17.11 -0.42
CA PHE A 197 -3.70 17.22 -0.32
C PHE A 197 -4.09 17.25 1.14
N ILE A 198 -4.85 18.27 1.55
CA ILE A 198 -5.16 18.54 2.95
C ILE A 198 -6.67 18.62 3.11
N ALA A 199 -7.21 17.85 4.05
CA ALA A 199 -8.62 17.90 4.42
C ALA A 199 -8.78 17.80 5.94
N LYS A 200 -9.89 18.34 6.47
CA LYS A 200 -10.25 18.09 7.86
C LYS A 200 -10.58 16.61 8.05
N LYS A 201 -10.05 15.98 9.10
CA LYS A 201 -10.33 14.58 9.46
C LYS A 201 -11.83 14.31 9.48
N GLU A 202 -12.59 15.14 10.18
CA GLU A 202 -14.05 15.00 10.29
C GLU A 202 -14.74 14.90 8.93
N LYS A 203 -14.37 15.78 7.98
CA LYS A 203 -14.93 15.77 6.62
C LYS A 203 -14.60 14.48 5.89
N VAL A 204 -13.38 13.99 6.02
CA VAL A 204 -12.97 12.71 5.43
C VAL A 204 -13.76 11.54 6.02
N MET A 205 -13.91 11.51 7.35
CA MET A 205 -14.61 10.43 8.05
C MET A 205 -16.10 10.37 7.69
N GLN A 206 -16.73 11.48 7.28
CA GLN A 206 -18.12 11.49 6.79
C GLN A 206 -18.31 10.68 5.50
N HIS A 207 -17.24 10.42 4.74
CA HIS A 207 -17.28 9.58 3.54
C HIS A 207 -17.03 8.10 3.82
N MET A 208 -16.66 7.74 5.07
CA MET A 208 -16.36 6.36 5.44
C MET A 208 -17.65 5.53 5.50
N LYS A 209 -17.63 4.35 4.89
CA LYS A 209 -18.71 3.36 4.93
C LYS A 209 -18.19 2.08 5.57
N ASP A 210 -19.00 1.46 6.41
CA ASP A 210 -18.70 0.14 6.97
C ASP A 210 -18.71 -0.93 5.86
N VAL A 211 -17.92 -2.00 6.05
CA VAL A 211 -17.80 -3.13 5.11
C VAL A 211 -18.66 -4.31 5.51
#